data_AF-A0AAD6XX68-F1
#
_entry.id   AF-A0AAD6XX68-F1
#
_cell.length_a   1.000
_cell.length_b   1.000
_cell.length_c   1.000
_cell.angle_alpha   90.00
_cell.angle_beta   90.00
_cell.angle_gamma   90.00
#
_symmetry.space_group_name_H-M   'P 1'
#
loop_
_entity.id
_entity.type
_entity.pdbx_description
1 polymer ?
#
loop_
_entity_poly.entity_id
_entity_poly.type
_entity_poly.pdbx_seq_one_letter_code
_entity_poly.pdbx_strand_id
1 'polypeptide(L)'
;MVIDATQRPASVDATNFRRSSGILHAPETIRQPSSLSLRSDDSDVTTRSANQYIDTDLLRGVSIGFVAPSITPELVPLAGSMPDIISLPYGRCPPLHLQAPNWRHLLKLMARLSGTRFEPTVEALAVTRSAQLHLRTVVQFVRPHHSSADWRTVLWFTIDHPVPTSLPGGRKYTNGDVDVLPWSYTLSSLPALLRDNSDTMLSKCYTIPSSDSVPFPALPITFPNMAMYLQAALEESRRYANDSSSGLRKLAKMVETCYPNGESSDDGERSRVGGLFKKVIGRGRKDKMKKGKGGNEDTYELVTPFVLDEWGP
;
A
#
# COMPACT_ATOMS: atom_id res chain seq x y z
N MET A 1 -55.11 31.63 10.43
CA MET A 1 -55.80 31.27 11.69
C MET A 1 -54.77 30.63 12.60
N VAL A 2 -54.14 31.41 13.49
CA VAL A 2 -54.38 31.48 14.97
C VAL A 2 -53.99 30.13 15.63
N ILE A 3 -52.77 29.95 16.16
CA ILE A 3 -52.15 30.37 17.46
C ILE A 3 -52.64 29.57 18.69
N ASP A 4 -51.63 28.98 19.39
CA ASP A 4 -51.48 28.54 20.79
C ASP A 4 -52.36 27.46 21.45
N ALA A 5 -51.67 26.53 22.14
CA ALA A 5 -51.77 26.38 23.61
C ALA A 5 -50.70 25.39 24.18
N THR A 6 -49.66 25.99 24.78
CA THR A 6 -48.99 25.68 26.06
C THR A 6 -49.54 24.53 26.94
N GLN A 7 -48.67 23.62 27.42
CA GLN A 7 -48.40 23.37 28.87
C GLN A 7 -47.42 22.20 29.16
N ARG A 8 -46.33 22.52 29.86
CA ARG A 8 -45.58 21.67 30.84
C ARG A 8 -46.32 21.75 32.21
N PRO A 9 -46.05 20.96 33.28
CA PRO A 9 -44.75 20.41 33.75
C PRO A 9 -44.85 18.97 34.36
N ALA A 10 -43.78 18.28 34.79
CA ALA A 10 -43.25 18.37 36.15
C ALA A 10 -41.93 17.57 36.32
N SER A 11 -41.05 18.15 37.12
CA SER A 11 -39.85 17.60 37.75
C SER A 11 -40.20 16.69 38.94
N VAL A 12 -39.36 15.67 39.22
CA VAL A 12 -39.20 15.13 40.57
C VAL A 12 -37.72 14.84 40.84
N ASP A 13 -37.34 15.18 42.07
CA ASP A 13 -36.02 15.34 42.65
C ASP A 13 -35.25 14.07 43.04
N ALA A 14 -33.93 14.29 43.13
CA ALA A 14 -32.90 13.81 44.04
C ALA A 14 -33.19 12.73 45.10
N THR A 15 -32.18 11.87 45.31
CA THR A 15 -31.54 11.56 46.63
C THR A 15 -30.36 10.60 46.40
N ASN A 16 -29.11 11.06 46.55
CA ASN A 16 -28.24 10.91 47.74
C ASN A 16 -28.25 9.52 48.40
N PHE A 17 -27.16 8.75 48.22
CA PHE A 17 -26.69 7.83 49.25
C PHE A 17 -25.19 7.96 49.48
N ARG A 18 -24.85 7.88 50.77
CA ARG A 18 -23.68 8.45 51.44
C ARG A 18 -22.73 7.32 51.84
N ARG A 19 -21.43 7.63 51.77
CA ARG A 19 -20.25 7.09 52.49
C ARG A 19 -20.43 5.84 53.37
N SER A 20 -19.44 4.95 53.29
CA SER A 20 -18.70 4.53 54.48
C SER A 20 -17.24 4.21 54.15
N SER A 21 -16.38 4.68 55.04
CA SER A 21 -14.93 4.55 55.07
C SER A 21 -14.56 3.97 56.44
N GLY A 22 -13.73 2.93 56.48
CA GLY A 22 -13.06 2.38 57.67
C GLY A 22 -11.72 1.80 57.21
N ILE A 23 -10.59 2.47 57.47
CA ILE A 23 -9.70 2.41 58.66
C ILE A 23 -8.89 1.10 58.76
N LEU A 24 -7.60 1.24 58.37
CA LEU A 24 -6.34 0.77 58.97
C LEU A 24 -6.25 -0.62 59.63
N HIS A 25 -5.38 -1.50 59.10
CA HIS A 25 -4.18 -2.00 59.79
C HIS A 25 -3.32 -2.91 58.89
N ALA A 26 -2.03 -2.58 58.79
CA ALA A 26 -0.89 -3.49 58.57
C ALA A 26 -0.02 -3.40 59.85
N PRO A 27 1.01 -4.24 60.11
CA PRO A 27 1.69 -5.18 59.22
C PRO A 27 1.96 -6.57 59.83
N GLU A 28 2.22 -7.60 59.01
CA GLU A 28 2.98 -8.75 59.48
C GLU A 28 3.79 -9.43 58.36
N THR A 29 5.04 -9.65 58.69
CA THR A 29 6.15 -10.13 57.88
C THR A 29 6.10 -11.66 57.77
N ILE A 30 5.90 -12.23 56.58
CA ILE A 30 6.09 -13.66 56.33
C ILE A 30 6.88 -13.90 55.05
N ARG A 31 8.12 -14.35 55.29
CA ARG A 31 9.04 -15.23 54.54
C ARG A 31 8.76 -15.48 53.04
N GLN A 32 9.75 -15.07 52.24
CA GLN A 32 10.04 -15.55 50.89
C GLN A 32 10.19 -17.08 50.84
N PRO A 33 9.62 -17.75 49.82
CA PRO A 33 10.17 -18.98 49.28
C PRO A 33 11.10 -18.66 48.10
N SER A 34 12.35 -19.07 48.24
CA SER A 34 13.38 -19.07 47.20
C SER A 34 12.93 -19.96 46.04
N SER A 35 12.44 -19.38 44.96
CA SER A 35 12.25 -20.10 43.69
C SER A 35 13.56 -20.10 42.92
N LEU A 36 14.03 -21.32 42.67
CA LEU A 36 15.18 -21.68 41.85
C LEU A 36 15.14 -20.94 40.51
N SER A 37 16.18 -20.14 40.27
CA SER A 37 16.46 -19.52 38.97
C SER A 37 16.92 -20.62 38.01
N LEU A 38 15.97 -21.30 37.37
CA LEU A 38 16.23 -22.04 36.14
C LEU A 38 16.65 -21.00 35.10
N ARG A 39 17.96 -20.93 34.87
CA ARG A 39 18.54 -20.29 33.68
C ARG A 39 17.93 -20.98 32.46
N SER A 40 16.88 -20.39 31.90
CA SER A 40 16.61 -20.52 30.48
C SER A 40 17.81 -19.89 29.79
N ASP A 41 18.73 -20.72 29.35
CA ASP A 41 19.58 -20.40 28.20
C ASP A 41 18.62 -20.11 27.06
N ASP A 42 18.21 -18.85 26.97
CA ASP A 42 17.60 -18.25 25.81
C ASP A 42 18.75 -18.21 24.80
N SER A 43 18.99 -19.35 24.15
CA SER A 43 19.63 -19.37 22.86
C SER A 43 18.76 -18.47 22.00
N ASP A 44 19.22 -17.22 21.88
CA ASP A 44 18.80 -16.22 20.92
C ASP A 44 19.00 -16.86 19.54
N VAL A 45 18.10 -17.77 19.18
CA VAL A 45 17.83 -18.17 17.81
C VAL A 45 17.23 -16.90 17.24
N THR A 46 18.12 -15.99 16.86
CA THR A 46 17.81 -14.95 15.90
C THR A 46 17.30 -15.73 14.70
N THR A 47 15.98 -15.91 14.63
CA THR A 47 15.29 -16.41 13.44
C THR A 47 15.73 -15.44 12.38
N ARG A 48 16.73 -15.85 11.60
CA ARG A 48 17.30 -15.07 10.52
C ARG A 48 16.13 -14.79 9.58
N SER A 49 15.55 -13.60 9.69
CA SER A 49 14.47 -13.19 8.80
C SER A 49 15.02 -13.31 7.38
N ALA A 50 14.25 -13.90 6.47
CA ALA A 50 14.64 -14.05 5.07
C ALA A 50 15.00 -12.68 4.42
N ASN A 51 14.62 -11.58 5.08
CA ASN A 51 14.89 -10.21 4.71
C ASN A 51 16.25 -9.66 5.21
N GLN A 52 17.14 -10.49 5.80
CA GLN A 52 18.38 -9.99 6.44
C GLN A 52 19.42 -9.39 5.48
N TYR A 53 19.29 -9.60 4.17
CA TYR A 53 20.26 -9.16 3.16
C TYR A 53 19.77 -8.02 2.27
N ILE A 54 18.80 -7.24 2.74
CA ILE A 54 18.25 -6.14 1.96
C ILE A 54 19.16 -4.93 2.07
N ASP A 55 19.54 -4.41 0.91
CA ASP A 55 20.27 -3.15 0.80
C ASP A 55 19.51 -2.03 1.54
N THR A 56 20.19 -1.39 2.49
CA THR A 56 19.61 -0.31 3.29
C THR A 56 19.11 0.85 2.43
N ASP A 57 19.70 1.06 1.24
CA ASP A 57 19.23 2.09 0.32
C ASP A 57 17.86 1.78 -0.28
N LEU A 58 17.50 0.49 -0.42
CA LEU A 58 16.15 0.09 -0.83
C LEU A 58 15.09 0.35 0.24
N LEU A 59 15.48 0.53 1.50
CA LEU A 59 14.55 0.87 2.59
C LEU A 59 14.39 2.38 2.78
N ARG A 60 15.16 3.21 2.08
CA ARG A 60 15.05 4.67 2.19
C ARG A 60 13.78 5.19 1.52
N GLY A 61 13.03 6.02 2.24
CA GLY A 61 11.76 6.56 1.77
C GLY A 61 10.58 5.61 1.84
N VAL A 62 10.80 4.41 2.37
CA VAL A 62 9.77 3.38 2.48
C VAL A 62 8.99 3.59 3.76
N SER A 63 7.67 3.49 3.67
CA SER A 63 6.83 3.37 4.86
C SER A 63 5.68 2.42 4.58
N ILE A 64 5.25 1.69 5.61
CA ILE A 64 4.14 0.75 5.52
C ILE A 64 3.31 0.83 6.80
N GLY A 65 1.99 0.75 6.69
CA GLY A 65 1.12 0.76 7.86
C GLY A 65 -0.33 1.10 7.54
N PHE A 66 -1.13 1.22 8.60
CA PHE A 66 -2.56 1.60 8.50
C PHE A 66 -2.81 3.09 8.79
N VAL A 67 -1.77 3.80 9.23
CA VAL A 67 -1.79 5.25 9.45
C VAL A 67 -1.31 5.91 8.17
N ALA A 68 -2.01 6.92 7.68
CA ALA A 68 -1.65 7.61 6.44
C ALA A 68 -0.16 8.01 6.40
N PRO A 69 0.54 7.77 5.28
CA PRO A 69 1.97 8.08 5.19
C PRO A 69 2.22 9.59 5.24
N SER A 70 3.37 9.95 5.79
CA SER A 70 3.88 11.32 5.72
C SER A 70 4.52 11.54 4.35
N ILE A 71 4.06 12.56 3.63
CA ILE A 71 4.59 12.91 2.30
C ILE A 71 5.63 14.01 2.45
N THR A 72 6.91 13.63 2.51
CA THR A 72 8.03 14.54 2.71
C THR A 72 9.01 14.55 1.52
N PRO A 73 9.71 15.67 1.28
CA PRO A 73 10.80 15.70 0.30
C PRO A 73 11.99 14.86 0.77
N GLU A 74 12.20 14.77 2.08
CA GLU A 74 13.28 13.97 2.67
C GLU A 74 12.97 12.46 2.63
N LEU A 75 13.95 11.67 2.19
CA LEU A 75 13.92 10.21 2.16
C LEU A 75 14.62 9.63 3.39
N VAL A 76 13.84 9.41 4.43
CA VAL A 76 14.29 8.82 5.69
C VAL A 76 14.28 7.29 5.58
N PRO A 77 15.26 6.56 6.16
CA PRO A 77 15.20 5.10 6.27
C PRO A 77 13.89 4.62 6.90
N LEU A 78 13.40 3.45 6.48
CA LEU A 78 12.26 2.79 7.11
C LEU A 78 12.46 2.71 8.63
N ALA A 79 11.45 3.14 9.38
CA ALA A 79 11.46 3.00 10.83
C ALA A 79 11.23 1.53 11.21
N GLY A 80 12.21 0.92 11.86
CA GLY A 80 12.17 -0.51 12.21
C GLY A 80 12.53 -1.43 11.04
N SER A 81 12.26 -2.73 11.19
CA SER A 81 12.43 -3.73 10.14
C SER A 81 11.16 -3.89 9.31
N MET A 82 11.31 -4.34 8.06
CA MET A 82 10.15 -4.75 7.28
C MET A 82 9.53 -6.00 7.91
N PRO A 83 8.21 -6.04 8.18
CA PRO A 83 7.56 -7.23 8.72
C PRO A 83 7.58 -8.39 7.72
N ASP A 84 7.63 -9.62 8.23
CA ASP A 84 7.50 -10.84 7.41
C ASP A 84 6.02 -11.15 7.09
N ILE A 85 5.12 -10.86 8.02
CA ILE A 85 3.68 -11.06 7.85
C ILE A 85 2.96 -9.74 8.08
N ILE A 86 2.17 -9.33 7.09
CA ILE A 86 1.32 -8.15 7.18
C ILE A 86 -0.12 -8.61 7.16
N SER A 87 -0.73 -8.62 8.34
CA SER A 87 -2.10 -9.09 8.53
C SER A 87 -3.10 -8.00 8.12
N LEU A 88 -3.95 -8.33 7.15
CA LEU A 88 -4.97 -7.47 6.59
C LEU A 88 -6.31 -7.72 7.28
N PRO A 89 -6.86 -6.73 8.02
CA PRO A 89 -8.19 -6.84 8.60
C PRO A 89 -9.29 -6.84 7.53
N TYR A 90 -10.47 -7.35 7.89
CA TYR A 90 -11.65 -7.37 7.03
C TYR A 90 -12.79 -6.53 7.63
N GLY A 91 -13.51 -5.79 6.79
CA GLY A 91 -14.64 -4.95 7.20
C GLY A 91 -14.26 -3.49 7.42
N ARG A 92 -14.65 -2.92 8.57
CA ARG A 92 -14.50 -1.48 8.87
C ARG A 92 -13.08 -1.16 9.37
N CYS A 93 -12.11 -1.24 8.47
CA CYS A 93 -10.71 -0.98 8.76
C CYS A 93 -10.09 -0.01 7.75
N PRO A 94 -9.13 0.84 8.18
CA PRO A 94 -8.40 1.68 7.25
C PRO A 94 -7.63 0.82 6.23
N PRO A 95 -7.39 1.33 5.01
CA PRO A 95 -6.53 0.67 4.05
C PRO A 95 -5.08 0.64 4.55
N LEU A 96 -4.37 -0.44 4.26
CA LEU A 96 -2.93 -0.53 4.46
C LEU A 96 -2.23 0.25 3.34
N HIS A 97 -1.30 1.13 3.67
CA HIS A 97 -0.44 1.78 2.67
C HIS A 97 0.93 1.11 2.59
N LEU A 98 1.55 1.19 1.41
CA LEU A 98 2.99 0.98 1.18
C LEU A 98 3.51 2.11 0.30
N GLN A 99 4.37 2.97 0.86
CA GLN A 99 5.01 4.08 0.17
C GLN A 99 6.43 3.71 -0.25
N ALA A 100 6.86 4.19 -1.41
CA ALA A 100 8.24 4.15 -1.86
C ALA A 100 8.61 5.42 -2.65
N PRO A 101 9.92 5.71 -2.83
CA PRO A 101 10.39 6.87 -3.60
C PRO A 101 9.84 6.95 -5.03
N ASN A 102 9.70 5.82 -5.73
CA ASN A 102 9.13 5.74 -7.07
C ASN A 102 8.63 4.31 -7.38
N TRP A 103 7.98 4.15 -8.54
CA TRP A 103 7.39 2.87 -8.98
C TRP A 103 8.43 1.76 -9.15
N ARG A 104 9.59 2.04 -9.76
CA ARG A 104 10.64 1.03 -9.98
C ARG A 104 11.26 0.58 -8.66
N HIS A 105 11.56 1.54 -7.77
CA HIS A 105 12.05 1.28 -6.42
C HIS A 105 11.10 0.34 -5.67
N LEU A 106 9.80 0.62 -5.74
CA LEU A 106 8.77 -0.20 -5.11
C LEU A 106 8.79 -1.64 -5.61
N LEU A 107 8.80 -1.86 -6.93
CA LEU A 107 8.83 -3.21 -7.50
C LEU A 107 10.12 -3.96 -7.12
N LYS A 108 11.28 -3.30 -7.21
CA LYS A 108 12.58 -3.87 -6.83
C LYS A 108 12.64 -4.25 -5.36
N LEU A 109 12.09 -3.40 -4.48
CA LEU A 109 11.98 -3.68 -3.05
C LEU A 109 11.10 -4.90 -2.80
N MET A 110 9.90 -4.94 -3.40
CA MET A 110 8.95 -6.05 -3.20
C MET A 110 9.50 -7.38 -3.74
N ALA A 111 10.20 -7.36 -4.89
CA ALA A 111 10.85 -8.55 -5.42
C ALA A 111 11.94 -9.11 -4.50
N ARG A 112 12.65 -8.26 -3.75
CA ARG A 112 13.72 -8.68 -2.84
C ARG A 112 13.24 -9.10 -1.45
N LEU A 113 12.01 -8.74 -1.07
CA LEU A 113 11.38 -9.08 0.21
C LEU A 113 10.65 -10.42 0.15
N SER A 114 11.36 -11.51 -0.13
CA SER A 114 10.74 -12.84 -0.31
C SER A 114 10.10 -13.41 0.94
N GLY A 115 10.57 -13.00 2.14
CA GLY A 115 9.98 -13.36 3.42
C GLY A 115 8.68 -12.63 3.73
N THR A 116 8.42 -11.49 3.08
CA THR A 116 7.27 -10.65 3.37
C THR A 116 6.03 -11.06 2.56
N ARG A 117 4.88 -11.16 3.22
CA ARG A 117 3.60 -11.45 2.58
C ARG A 117 2.41 -10.80 3.26
N PHE A 118 1.35 -10.62 2.49
CA PHE A 118 0.04 -10.23 2.97
C PHE A 118 -0.76 -11.47 3.33
N GLU A 119 -1.36 -11.48 4.52
CA GLU A 119 -2.28 -12.53 4.96
C GLU A 119 -3.57 -11.91 5.50
N PRO A 120 -4.74 -12.53 5.33
CA PRO A 120 -5.94 -12.10 6.06
C PRO A 120 -5.77 -12.36 7.57
N THR A 121 -6.37 -11.54 8.42
CA THR A 121 -6.43 -11.87 9.85
C THR A 121 -7.29 -13.12 10.10
N VAL A 122 -7.14 -13.76 11.27
CA VAL A 122 -7.94 -14.94 11.65
C VAL A 122 -9.43 -14.60 11.68
N GLU A 123 -9.79 -13.38 12.12
CA GLU A 123 -11.16 -12.90 12.12
C GLU A 123 -11.71 -12.74 10.70
N ALA A 124 -10.88 -12.28 9.76
CA ALA A 124 -11.27 -12.17 8.35
C ALA A 124 -11.64 -13.56 7.78
N LEU A 125 -10.81 -14.57 8.02
CA LEU A 125 -11.05 -15.94 7.57
C LEU A 125 -12.31 -16.56 8.22
N ALA A 126 -12.56 -16.26 9.49
CA ALA A 126 -13.74 -16.74 10.21
C ALA A 126 -15.03 -16.15 9.63
N VAL A 127 -15.06 -14.85 9.33
CA VAL A 127 -16.24 -14.17 8.78
C VAL A 127 -16.56 -14.66 7.37
N THR A 128 -15.56 -14.95 6.55
CA THR A 128 -15.74 -15.34 5.15
C THR A 128 -15.91 -16.84 4.97
N ARG A 129 -15.92 -17.62 6.07
CA ARG A 129 -16.07 -19.08 6.08
C ARG A 129 -15.11 -19.78 5.13
N SER A 130 -13.83 -19.38 5.18
CA SER A 130 -12.76 -19.93 4.34
C SER A 130 -12.93 -19.70 2.84
N ALA A 131 -13.79 -18.77 2.41
CA ALA A 131 -13.80 -18.33 1.02
C ALA A 131 -12.45 -17.69 0.66
N GLN A 132 -12.01 -17.93 -0.58
CA GLN A 132 -10.80 -17.32 -1.11
C GLN A 132 -10.94 -15.79 -1.10
N LEU A 133 -10.13 -15.13 -0.28
CA LEU A 133 -10.08 -13.68 -0.20
C LEU A 133 -9.17 -13.12 -1.28
N HIS A 134 -9.52 -11.94 -1.78
CA HIS A 134 -8.77 -11.25 -2.82
C HIS A 134 -8.36 -9.86 -2.35
N LEU A 135 -7.24 -9.37 -2.87
CA LEU A 135 -6.66 -8.08 -2.51
C LEU A 135 -7.06 -7.01 -3.52
N ARG A 136 -7.56 -5.86 -3.06
CA ARG A 136 -7.78 -4.68 -3.89
C ARG A 136 -6.61 -3.74 -3.76
N THR A 137 -6.16 -3.20 -4.89
CA THR A 137 -5.01 -2.29 -4.96
C THR A 137 -5.40 -0.97 -5.60
N VAL A 138 -5.08 0.12 -4.93
CA VAL A 138 -5.16 1.49 -5.47
C VAL A 138 -3.77 2.08 -5.49
N VAL A 139 -3.36 2.60 -6.65
CA VAL A 139 -2.07 3.25 -6.88
C VAL A 139 -2.27 4.76 -6.78
N GLN A 140 -1.47 5.42 -5.96
CA GLN A 140 -1.44 6.86 -5.85
C GLN A 140 -0.02 7.39 -6.10
N PHE A 141 0.10 8.35 -7.01
CA PHE A 141 1.31 9.13 -7.18
C PHE A 141 1.11 10.49 -6.52
N VAL A 142 2.01 10.89 -5.61
CA VAL A 142 1.85 12.12 -4.84
C VAL A 142 3.14 12.95 -4.79
N ARG A 143 3.01 14.26 -4.92
CA ARG A 143 4.12 15.21 -4.73
C ARG A 143 4.10 15.77 -3.31
N PRO A 144 5.26 15.87 -2.63
CA PRO A 144 5.35 16.57 -1.35
C PRO A 144 5.01 18.07 -1.47
N HIS A 145 5.29 18.68 -2.62
CA HIS A 145 5.06 20.10 -2.86
C HIS A 145 4.82 20.39 -4.35
N HIS A 146 4.07 21.45 -4.68
CA HIS A 146 3.68 21.76 -6.06
C HIS A 146 4.87 22.12 -6.96
N SER A 147 5.93 22.69 -6.37
CA SER A 147 7.18 23.00 -7.07
C SER A 147 8.15 21.82 -7.12
N SER A 148 7.87 20.73 -6.41
CA SER A 148 8.73 19.54 -6.44
C SER A 148 8.56 18.82 -7.76
N ALA A 149 9.68 18.42 -8.36
CA ALA A 149 9.68 17.52 -9.51
C ALA A 149 9.44 16.05 -9.07
N ASP A 150 9.68 15.74 -7.80
CA ASP A 150 9.70 14.38 -7.28
C ASP A 150 8.29 13.89 -6.92
N TRP A 151 7.95 12.71 -7.46
CA TRP A 151 6.72 11.99 -7.14
C TRP A 151 7.02 10.81 -6.24
N ARG A 152 6.21 10.57 -5.21
CA ARG A 152 6.19 9.34 -4.43
C ARG A 152 5.14 8.38 -4.98
N THR A 153 5.40 7.09 -4.89
CA THR A 153 4.39 6.06 -5.17
C THR A 153 3.85 5.54 -3.84
N VAL A 154 2.54 5.52 -3.68
CA VAL A 154 1.84 4.94 -2.55
C VAL A 154 0.86 3.90 -3.09
N LEU A 155 0.99 2.66 -2.64
CA LEU A 155 -0.03 1.64 -2.84
C LEU A 155 -0.94 1.61 -1.63
N TRP A 156 -2.23 1.43 -1.87
CA TRP A 156 -3.25 1.24 -0.85
C TRP A 156 -3.92 -0.10 -1.05
N PHE A 157 -4.06 -0.85 0.03
CA PHE A 157 -4.55 -2.22 0.04
C PHE A 157 -5.72 -2.40 0.98
N THR A 158 -6.71 -3.15 0.51
CA THR A 158 -7.84 -3.66 1.32
C THR A 158 -8.22 -5.04 0.83
N ILE A 159 -8.79 -5.87 1.68
CA ILE A 159 -9.46 -7.09 1.22
C ILE A 159 -10.73 -6.71 0.45
N ASP A 160 -10.97 -7.36 -0.70
CA ASP A 160 -12.17 -7.15 -1.51
C ASP A 160 -13.43 -7.49 -0.72
N HIS A 161 -14.48 -6.70 -0.94
CA HIS A 161 -15.71 -6.83 -0.18
C HIS A 161 -16.89 -6.86 -1.15
N PRO A 162 -17.82 -7.83 -1.03
CA PRO A 162 -18.97 -7.88 -1.92
C PRO A 162 -19.80 -6.60 -1.78
N VAL A 163 -20.19 -6.05 -2.94
CA VAL A 163 -21.07 -4.89 -3.00
C VAL A 163 -22.49 -5.36 -2.69
N PRO A 164 -23.18 -4.79 -1.68
CA PRO A 164 -24.56 -5.17 -1.36
C PRO A 164 -25.47 -4.98 -2.58
N THR A 165 -26.24 -6.01 -2.93
CA THR A 165 -27.18 -5.97 -4.06
C THR A 165 -28.29 -4.93 -3.89
N SER A 166 -28.59 -4.56 -2.65
CA SER A 166 -29.57 -3.52 -2.29
C SER A 166 -29.03 -2.09 -2.39
N LEU A 167 -27.72 -1.89 -2.65
CA LEU A 167 -27.11 -0.57 -2.67
C LEU A 167 -27.48 0.18 -3.96
N PRO A 168 -28.19 1.32 -3.89
CA PRO A 168 -28.47 2.14 -5.06
C PRO A 168 -27.16 2.61 -5.71
N GLY A 169 -27.03 2.40 -7.03
CA GLY A 169 -25.82 2.77 -7.77
C GLY A 169 -24.60 1.88 -7.49
N GLY A 170 -24.77 0.70 -6.88
CA GLY A 170 -23.67 -0.23 -6.58
C GLY A 170 -22.85 -0.66 -7.80
N ARG A 171 -23.42 -0.58 -9.00
CA ARG A 171 -22.73 -0.86 -10.28
C ARG A 171 -21.45 -0.05 -10.48
N LYS A 172 -21.35 1.15 -9.92
CA LYS A 172 -20.13 1.98 -10.05
C LYS A 172 -18.89 1.36 -9.38
N TYR A 173 -19.07 0.40 -8.48
CA TYR A 173 -17.97 -0.32 -7.83
C TYR A 173 -17.61 -1.65 -8.52
N THR A 174 -18.42 -2.08 -9.50
CA THR A 174 -18.26 -3.37 -10.19
C THR A 174 -18.08 -3.24 -11.70
N ASN A 175 -18.16 -2.03 -12.25
CA ASN A 175 -18.01 -1.75 -13.68
C ASN A 175 -16.55 -1.64 -14.17
N GLY A 176 -15.56 -1.83 -13.28
CA GLY A 176 -14.14 -1.70 -13.62
C GLY A 176 -13.67 -0.25 -13.79
N ASP A 177 -14.43 0.73 -13.29
CA ASP A 177 -14.02 2.14 -13.32
C ASP A 177 -12.76 2.36 -12.47
N VAL A 178 -11.68 2.78 -13.14
CA VAL A 178 -10.36 2.98 -12.54
C VAL A 178 -10.27 4.25 -11.70
N ASP A 179 -11.24 5.16 -11.86
CA ASP A 179 -11.31 6.41 -11.09
C ASP A 179 -12.16 6.26 -9.83
N VAL A 180 -12.83 5.12 -9.64
CA VAL A 180 -13.67 4.85 -8.48
C VAL A 180 -12.90 3.99 -7.48
N LEU A 181 -12.86 4.44 -6.22
CA LEU A 181 -12.31 3.62 -5.13
C LEU A 181 -13.19 2.36 -4.91
N PRO A 182 -12.59 1.20 -4.61
CA PRO A 182 -13.34 -0.03 -4.32
C PRO A 182 -14.35 0.15 -3.18
N TRP A 183 -15.42 -0.65 -3.18
CA TRP A 183 -16.44 -0.61 -2.12
C TRP A 183 -15.87 -0.81 -0.70
N SER A 184 -14.81 -1.59 -0.55
CA SER A 184 -14.10 -1.76 0.73
C SER A 184 -13.67 -0.42 1.36
N TYR A 185 -13.37 0.59 0.55
CA TYR A 185 -12.94 1.92 1.01
C TYR A 185 -14.09 2.77 1.57
N THR A 186 -15.35 2.36 1.41
CA THR A 186 -16.49 3.04 2.01
C THR A 186 -16.84 2.50 3.40
N LEU A 187 -16.16 1.45 3.85
CA LEU A 187 -16.43 0.79 5.13
C LEU A 187 -15.74 1.48 6.32
N SER A 188 -14.76 2.33 6.06
CA SER A 188 -14.03 3.10 7.08
C SER A 188 -13.88 4.56 6.67
N SER A 189 -13.32 5.37 7.57
CA SER A 189 -12.88 6.72 7.21
C SER A 189 -11.75 6.64 6.17
N LEU A 190 -11.88 7.43 5.11
CA LEU A 190 -10.85 7.54 4.08
C LEU A 190 -9.64 8.35 4.61
N PRO A 191 -8.41 7.87 4.38
CA PRO A 191 -7.20 8.66 4.55
C PRO A 191 -7.33 9.99 3.82
N ALA A 192 -6.82 11.08 4.40
CA ALA A 192 -6.95 12.42 3.82
C ALA A 192 -6.43 12.49 2.37
N LEU A 193 -5.33 11.78 2.09
CA LEU A 193 -4.75 11.67 0.74
C LEU A 193 -5.70 11.05 -0.30
N LEU A 194 -6.67 10.23 0.12
CA LEU A 194 -7.62 9.56 -0.77
C LEU A 194 -9.00 10.26 -0.82
N ARG A 195 -9.28 11.24 0.05
CA ARG A 195 -10.62 11.85 0.15
C ARG A 195 -11.04 12.58 -1.12
N ASP A 196 -10.10 13.27 -1.75
CA ASP A 196 -10.41 14.07 -2.94
C ASP A 196 -10.39 13.25 -4.22
N ASN A 197 -9.86 12.02 -4.18
CA ASN A 197 -9.72 11.02 -5.26
C ASN A 197 -9.74 11.60 -6.69
N SER A 198 -9.04 12.71 -6.90
CA SER A 198 -9.08 13.49 -8.12
C SER A 198 -7.67 13.69 -8.60
N ASP A 199 -7.51 13.54 -9.91
CA ASP A 199 -6.24 13.81 -10.56
C ASP A 199 -5.97 15.31 -10.51
N THR A 200 -5.13 15.69 -9.57
CA THR A 200 -4.62 17.05 -9.39
C THR A 200 -3.18 17.13 -9.90
N MET A 201 -2.60 18.32 -9.78
CA MET A 201 -1.17 18.54 -10.01
C MET A 201 -0.30 17.91 -8.91
N LEU A 202 -0.87 17.63 -7.73
CA LEU A 202 -0.17 17.09 -6.57
C LEU A 202 -0.42 15.61 -6.33
N SER A 203 -1.54 15.07 -6.80
CA SER A 203 -1.95 13.70 -6.55
C SER A 203 -2.62 13.13 -7.79
N LYS A 204 -2.28 11.89 -8.15
CA LYS A 204 -2.91 11.11 -9.22
C LYS A 204 -3.29 9.75 -8.67
N CYS A 205 -4.49 9.28 -8.95
CA CYS A 205 -5.01 8.03 -8.38
C CYS A 205 -5.48 7.09 -9.48
N TYR A 206 -5.26 5.78 -9.27
CA TYR A 206 -5.67 4.72 -10.17
C TYR A 206 -6.04 3.47 -9.38
N THR A 207 -7.31 3.06 -9.44
CA THR A 207 -7.75 1.76 -8.95
C THR A 207 -7.42 0.69 -9.99
N ILE A 208 -6.66 -0.34 -9.62
CA ILE A 208 -6.42 -1.48 -10.51
C ILE A 208 -7.73 -2.28 -10.60
N PRO A 209 -8.37 -2.38 -11.78
CA PRO A 209 -9.58 -3.17 -11.95
C PRO A 209 -9.22 -4.66 -12.11
N SER A 210 -10.19 -5.56 -11.90
CA SER A 210 -10.02 -6.96 -12.28
C SER A 210 -10.29 -7.09 -13.77
N SER A 211 -9.41 -7.79 -14.47
CA SER A 211 -9.60 -8.21 -15.86
C SER A 211 -9.45 -9.73 -15.96
N ASP A 212 -9.75 -10.30 -17.13
CA ASP A 212 -9.51 -11.72 -17.39
C ASP A 212 -8.01 -12.06 -17.37
N SER A 213 -7.15 -11.09 -17.71
CA SER A 213 -5.70 -11.29 -17.79
C SER A 213 -4.95 -10.92 -16.50
N VAL A 214 -5.53 -10.02 -15.71
CA VAL A 214 -5.02 -9.56 -14.41
C VAL A 214 -6.18 -9.58 -13.40
N PRO A 215 -6.57 -10.77 -12.89
CA PRO A 215 -7.56 -10.88 -11.83
C PRO A 215 -6.98 -10.36 -10.51
N PHE A 216 -7.85 -10.02 -9.55
CA PHE A 216 -7.37 -9.63 -8.22
C PHE A 216 -6.49 -10.73 -7.58
N PRO A 217 -5.38 -10.37 -6.91
CA PRO A 217 -4.53 -11.36 -6.30
C PRO A 217 -5.25 -12.04 -5.13
N ALA A 218 -5.20 -13.37 -5.11
CA ALA A 218 -5.67 -14.19 -4.00
C ALA A 218 -4.76 -14.03 -2.77
N LEU A 219 -5.33 -14.06 -1.57
CA LEU A 219 -4.60 -14.04 -0.30
C LEU A 219 -4.44 -15.45 0.28
N PRO A 220 -3.28 -15.78 0.90
CA PRO A 220 -2.12 -14.93 1.09
C PRO A 220 -1.31 -14.69 -0.19
N ILE A 221 -0.60 -13.55 -0.28
CA ILE A 221 0.28 -13.24 -1.40
C ILE A 221 1.62 -12.67 -0.91
N THR A 222 2.72 -13.20 -1.43
CA THR A 222 4.08 -12.74 -1.13
C THR A 222 4.39 -11.43 -1.86
N PHE A 223 5.33 -10.65 -1.34
CA PHE A 223 5.76 -9.42 -1.99
C PHE A 223 6.31 -9.63 -3.41
N PRO A 224 7.12 -10.67 -3.70
CA PRO A 224 7.54 -10.95 -5.08
C PRO A 224 6.37 -11.23 -6.02
N ASN A 225 5.39 -12.04 -5.59
CA ASN A 225 4.20 -12.31 -6.41
C ASN A 225 3.35 -11.05 -6.60
N MET A 226 3.29 -10.20 -5.59
CA MET A 226 2.62 -8.91 -5.69
C MET A 226 3.35 -7.94 -6.63
N ALA A 227 4.69 -7.97 -6.66
CA ALA A 227 5.49 -7.21 -7.64
C ALA A 227 5.18 -7.67 -9.07
N MET A 228 5.12 -8.99 -9.30
CA MET A 228 4.73 -9.57 -10.59
C MET A 228 3.31 -9.16 -11.00
N TYR A 229 2.36 -9.17 -10.06
CA TYR A 229 0.99 -8.69 -10.31
C TYR A 229 0.97 -7.20 -10.73
N LEU A 230 1.70 -6.34 -10.02
CA LEU A 230 1.78 -4.91 -10.35
C LEU A 230 2.44 -4.67 -11.70
N GLN A 231 3.48 -5.45 -12.03
CA GLN A 231 4.10 -5.41 -13.35
C GLN A 231 3.10 -5.82 -14.45
N ALA A 232 2.38 -6.93 -14.25
CA ALA A 232 1.36 -7.39 -15.19
C ALA A 232 0.25 -6.35 -15.38
N ALA A 233 -0.20 -5.69 -14.31
CA ALA A 233 -1.19 -4.61 -14.37
C ALA A 233 -0.68 -3.40 -15.19
N LEU A 234 0.59 -3.02 -15.02
CA LEU A 234 1.21 -1.95 -15.80
C LEU A 234 1.37 -2.34 -17.28
N GLU A 235 1.77 -3.58 -17.56
CA GLU A 235 1.86 -4.11 -18.93
C GLU A 235 0.50 -4.17 -19.62
N GLU A 236 -0.54 -4.62 -18.92
CA GLU A 236 -1.91 -4.59 -19.41
C GLU A 236 -2.31 -3.15 -19.74
N SER A 237 -2.06 -2.20 -18.84
CA SER A 237 -2.31 -0.77 -19.09
C SER A 237 -1.62 -0.25 -20.36
N ARG A 238 -0.38 -0.68 -20.62
CA ARG A 238 0.37 -0.34 -21.85
C ARG A 238 -0.25 -0.95 -23.12
N ARG A 239 -0.88 -2.13 -23.04
CA ARG A 239 -1.56 -2.76 -24.20
C ARG A 239 -2.76 -1.96 -24.69
N TYR A 240 -3.43 -1.23 -23.80
CA TYR A 240 -4.53 -0.32 -24.13
C TYR A 240 -4.07 1.06 -24.64
N ALA A 241 -2.82 1.19 -25.13
CA ALA A 241 -2.28 2.45 -25.65
C ALA A 241 -3.17 3.14 -26.71
N ASN A 242 -3.89 2.35 -27.53
CA ASN A 242 -4.75 2.87 -28.59
C ASN A 242 -6.21 3.08 -28.15
N ASP A 243 -6.59 2.63 -26.97
CA ASP A 243 -7.94 2.76 -26.44
C ASP A 243 -8.05 3.98 -25.52
N SER A 244 -8.61 5.06 -26.06
CA SER A 244 -8.79 6.32 -25.30
C SER A 244 -10.04 6.31 -24.41
N SER A 245 -10.85 5.25 -24.43
CA SER A 245 -12.19 5.24 -23.84
C SER A 245 -12.31 4.46 -22.54
N SER A 246 -11.48 3.44 -22.32
CA SER A 246 -11.61 2.52 -21.18
C SER A 246 -10.94 2.97 -19.89
N GLY A 247 -10.16 4.06 -19.90
CA GLY A 247 -9.34 4.49 -18.75
C GLY A 247 -8.20 3.52 -18.40
N LEU A 248 -8.14 2.33 -18.99
CA LEU A 248 -7.14 1.30 -18.68
C LEU A 248 -5.72 1.74 -19.00
N ARG A 249 -5.52 2.62 -19.99
CA ARG A 249 -4.22 3.25 -20.30
C ARG A 249 -3.70 4.19 -19.19
N LYS A 250 -4.57 4.62 -18.27
CA LYS A 250 -4.28 5.70 -17.32
C LYS A 250 -3.07 5.40 -16.44
N LEU A 251 -2.91 4.17 -15.95
CA LEU A 251 -1.77 3.78 -15.12
C LEU A 251 -0.42 3.96 -15.84
N ALA A 252 -0.28 3.42 -17.05
CA ALA A 252 0.94 3.58 -17.85
C ALA A 252 1.27 5.06 -18.07
N LYS A 253 0.27 5.85 -18.47
CA LYS A 253 0.43 7.30 -18.66
C LYS A 253 0.84 8.02 -17.37
N MET A 254 0.30 7.62 -16.21
CA MET A 254 0.68 8.20 -14.93
C MET A 254 2.13 7.89 -14.59
N VAL A 255 2.56 6.63 -14.74
CA VAL A 255 3.95 6.22 -14.49
C VAL A 255 4.91 7.01 -15.39
N GLU A 256 4.63 7.11 -16.69
CA GLU A 256 5.42 7.92 -17.64
C GLU A 256 5.47 9.41 -17.26
N THR A 257 4.34 9.97 -16.83
CA THR A 257 4.25 11.40 -16.48
C THR A 257 4.94 11.71 -15.15
N CYS A 258 4.85 10.80 -14.18
CA CYS A 258 5.44 10.97 -12.85
C CYS A 258 6.94 10.66 -12.84
N TYR A 259 7.40 9.76 -13.72
CA TYR A 259 8.78 9.26 -13.77
C TYR A 259 9.37 9.25 -15.19
N PRO A 260 9.46 10.39 -15.89
CA PRO A 260 9.87 10.45 -17.30
C PRO A 260 11.29 9.94 -17.57
N ASN A 261 12.17 9.98 -16.56
CA ASN A 261 13.56 9.53 -16.68
C ASN A 261 13.79 8.11 -16.13
N GLY A 262 12.78 7.50 -15.49
CA GLY A 262 12.92 6.25 -14.72
C GLY A 262 13.21 5.01 -15.56
N GLU A 263 12.93 5.07 -16.87
CA GLU A 263 13.19 3.96 -17.83
C GLU A 263 14.62 3.98 -18.40
N SER A 264 15.43 5.00 -18.09
CA SER A 264 16.70 5.28 -18.78
C SER A 264 17.94 5.34 -17.88
N SER A 265 17.84 4.94 -16.63
CA SER A 265 18.97 5.04 -15.70
C SER A 265 19.05 3.79 -14.84
N ASP A 266 19.90 2.86 -15.28
CA ASP A 266 20.58 1.96 -14.38
C ASP A 266 22.10 2.20 -14.47
N ASP A 267 22.65 2.38 -13.29
CA ASP A 267 24.02 2.26 -12.79
C ASP A 267 25.26 2.48 -13.69
N GLY A 268 26.02 3.52 -13.30
CA GLY A 268 27.41 3.34 -12.87
C GLY A 268 28.47 2.97 -13.91
N GLU A 269 29.03 3.99 -14.57
CA GLU A 269 30.48 4.27 -14.72
C GLU A 269 30.79 4.98 -16.05
N ARG A 270 31.40 6.17 -15.94
CA ARG A 270 32.08 6.93 -17.02
C ARG A 270 31.21 7.49 -18.16
N SER A 271 30.70 8.71 -17.99
CA SER A 271 30.71 9.72 -19.07
C SER A 271 30.49 11.12 -18.48
N ARG A 272 31.55 11.83 -18.09
CA ARG A 272 32.18 12.91 -18.87
C ARG A 272 31.16 13.88 -19.50
N VAL A 273 31.08 15.05 -18.87
CA VAL A 273 31.11 16.41 -19.47
C VAL A 273 30.67 16.53 -20.94
N GLY A 274 29.61 17.33 -21.17
CA GLY A 274 29.49 18.14 -22.38
C GLY A 274 28.11 18.12 -23.01
N GLY A 275 27.49 19.29 -23.18
CA GLY A 275 26.32 19.38 -24.06
C GLY A 275 25.41 20.59 -23.98
N LEU A 276 25.83 21.73 -23.41
CA LEU A 276 25.19 23.00 -23.71
C LEU A 276 25.41 23.32 -25.21
N PHE A 277 24.35 23.78 -25.88
CA PHE A 277 24.26 24.31 -27.26
C PHE A 277 24.16 23.29 -28.42
N LYS A 278 22.96 23.16 -29.01
CA LYS A 278 22.76 23.59 -30.41
C LYS A 278 21.28 23.83 -30.76
N LYS A 279 21.11 24.90 -31.52
CA LYS A 279 19.92 25.59 -31.95
C LYS A 279 19.59 25.16 -33.40
N VAL A 280 18.31 25.27 -33.77
CA VAL A 280 17.71 25.52 -35.11
C VAL A 280 17.72 24.48 -36.26
N ILE A 281 16.56 24.49 -36.95
CA ILE A 281 16.22 24.11 -38.34
C ILE A 281 15.83 22.64 -38.61
N GLY A 282 14.60 22.43 -39.11
CA GLY A 282 14.20 21.14 -39.67
C GLY A 282 12.70 20.97 -39.93
N ARG A 283 12.17 21.69 -40.92
CA ARG A 283 10.81 21.56 -41.47
C ARG A 283 10.78 20.32 -42.39
N GLY A 284 9.95 19.30 -42.13
CA GLY A 284 9.70 18.25 -43.14
C GLY A 284 9.34 16.84 -42.66
N ARG A 285 8.10 16.45 -42.97
CA ARG A 285 7.43 15.13 -43.05
C ARG A 285 8.28 13.84 -43.19
N LYS A 286 7.70 12.79 -42.56
CA LYS A 286 7.69 11.34 -42.92
C LYS A 286 9.05 10.61 -42.94
N ASP A 287 9.25 9.67 -42.02
CA ASP A 287 8.92 8.26 -42.30
C ASP A 287 9.14 7.33 -41.10
N LYS A 288 8.39 6.23 -41.18
CA LYS A 288 8.39 5.05 -40.31
C LYS A 288 9.81 4.47 -40.16
N MET A 289 10.27 4.26 -38.92
CA MET A 289 11.00 3.07 -38.45
C MET A 289 11.85 3.41 -37.22
N LYS A 290 11.45 2.84 -36.08
CA LYS A 290 12.28 2.24 -35.01
C LYS A 290 11.28 1.94 -33.87
N LYS A 291 10.50 0.87 -34.04
CA LYS A 291 10.81 -0.49 -33.59
C LYS A 291 10.89 -0.50 -32.08
N GLY A 292 9.78 -0.93 -31.47
CA GLY A 292 9.64 -1.13 -30.04
C GLY A 292 10.82 -1.93 -29.50
N LYS A 293 11.47 -1.36 -28.50
CA LYS A 293 12.50 -2.00 -27.69
C LYS A 293 12.31 -1.43 -26.29
N GLY A 294 11.45 -2.08 -25.53
CA GLY A 294 11.08 -1.72 -24.17
C GLY A 294 10.22 -2.86 -23.65
N GLY A 295 10.87 -3.95 -23.27
CA GLY A 295 10.19 -5.19 -22.92
C GLY A 295 11.19 -6.33 -22.78
N ASN A 296 11.96 -6.30 -21.70
CA ASN A 296 12.39 -7.48 -20.94
C ASN A 296 13.38 -7.15 -19.81
N GLU A 297 14.03 -5.97 -19.79
CA GLU A 297 15.05 -5.66 -18.78
C GLU A 297 14.47 -5.63 -17.35
N ASP A 298 13.28 -5.06 -17.18
CA ASP A 298 12.61 -5.01 -15.87
C ASP A 298 12.31 -6.41 -15.29
N THR A 299 12.03 -7.39 -16.14
CA THR A 299 11.73 -8.77 -15.69
C THR A 299 12.98 -9.46 -15.14
N TYR A 300 14.18 -9.15 -15.65
CA TYR A 300 15.42 -9.79 -15.20
C TYR A 300 15.89 -9.26 -13.82
N GLU A 301 15.55 -8.01 -13.46
CA GLU A 301 15.86 -7.46 -12.12
C GLU A 301 14.91 -7.96 -11.02
N LEU A 302 13.73 -8.46 -11.39
CA LEU A 302 12.74 -9.01 -10.46
C LEU A 302 12.96 -10.50 -10.16
N VAL A 303 13.92 -11.13 -10.85
CA VAL A 303 14.38 -12.48 -10.51
C VAL A 303 15.22 -12.37 -9.24
N THR A 304 14.71 -12.93 -8.15
CA THR A 304 15.49 -13.12 -6.93
C THR A 304 16.71 -13.98 -7.25
N PRO A 305 17.93 -13.60 -6.84
CA PRO A 305 19.05 -14.53 -6.90
C PRO A 305 18.68 -15.75 -6.05
N PHE A 306 18.81 -16.93 -6.64
CA PHE A 306 18.49 -18.21 -6.01
C PHE A 306 19.16 -18.29 -4.64
N VAL A 307 18.36 -18.50 -3.60
CA VAL A 307 18.86 -18.92 -2.29
C VAL A 307 19.33 -20.35 -2.48
N LEU A 308 20.63 -20.61 -2.34
CA LEU A 308 21.17 -21.96 -2.20
C LEU A 308 20.61 -22.52 -0.89
N ASP A 309 19.55 -23.31 -0.98
CA ASP A 309 19.08 -24.11 0.15
C ASP A 309 20.20 -25.06 0.58
N GLU A 310 20.44 -25.12 1.89
CA GLU A 310 21.46 -25.90 2.60
C GLU A 310 21.17 -27.41 2.59
N TRP A 311 20.74 -27.96 1.46
CA TRP A 311 20.54 -29.40 1.25
C TRP A 311 21.42 -29.89 0.10
N GLY A 312 22.70 -30.10 0.42
CA GLY A 312 23.63 -30.91 -0.37
C GLY A 312 23.72 -32.34 0.21
N PRO A 313 23.96 -33.35 -0.65
CA PRO A 313 23.84 -34.79 -0.33
C PRO A 313 24.84 -35.32 0.71
#